data_AF-A0A2J8KPY1-F1
#
_entry.id   AF-A0A2J8KPY1-F1
#
_cell.length_a   1.000
_cell.length_b   1.000
_cell.length_c   1.000
_cell.angle_alpha   90.00
_cell.angle_beta   90.00
_cell.angle_gamma   90.00
#
_symmetry.space_group_name_H-M   'P 1'
#
loop_
_entity.id
_entity.type
_entity.pdbx_description
1 polymer ?
#
loop_
_entity_poly.entity_id
_entity_poly.type
_entity_poly.pdbx_seq_one_letter_code
_entity_poly.pdbx_strand_id
1 'polypeptide(L)'
;LQYVTESMAYMVSANMDQGATDFQIEAAISKIFGSEAAWKVTDECIQIMGGMGFMKEPGVERVLRDLRVFRIFEGTNDILRLFVALQGCMAGRAGQRPESQWTCPPRVESERRAVQALEQFATVVEAKLIKHKKGIVNEQFLLQRLADGAIDLYAMVVVLSRASRSLSEGHPTAQHEKMLCDTWCIEAAARIR
;
A
#
# COMPACT_ATOMS: atom_id res chain seq x y z
N LEU A 1 10.27 -1.72 -0.53
CA LEU A 1 9.59 -0.50 -1.05
C LEU A 1 9.44 -0.49 -2.56
N GLN A 2 10.53 -0.64 -3.34
CA GLN A 2 10.44 -0.70 -4.81
C GLN A 2 9.53 -1.86 -5.29
N TYR A 3 9.75 -3.08 -4.78
CA TYR A 3 8.97 -4.27 -5.16
C TYR A 3 7.46 -4.06 -4.98
N VAL A 4 7.04 -3.47 -3.86
CA VAL A 4 5.64 -3.16 -3.57
C VAL A 4 5.10 -2.12 -4.56
N THR A 5 5.84 -1.02 -4.77
CA THR A 5 5.43 0.09 -5.66
C THR A 5 5.24 -0.39 -7.09
N GLU A 6 6.19 -1.17 -7.60
CA GLU A 6 6.12 -1.77 -8.94
C GLU A 6 4.91 -2.71 -9.04
N SER A 7 4.70 -3.56 -8.04
CA SER A 7 3.59 -4.50 -8.02
C SER A 7 2.23 -3.79 -8.01
N MET A 8 2.09 -2.68 -7.27
CA MET A 8 0.88 -1.86 -7.27
C MET A 8 0.64 -1.21 -8.62
N ALA A 9 1.66 -0.61 -9.23
CA ALA A 9 1.55 0.07 -10.52
C ALA A 9 1.04 -0.88 -11.60
N TYR A 10 1.63 -2.08 -11.70
CA TYR A 10 1.20 -3.09 -12.67
C TYR A 10 -0.15 -3.72 -12.35
N MET A 11 -0.52 -3.88 -11.07
CA MET A 11 -1.84 -4.39 -10.71
C MET A 11 -2.95 -3.39 -11.10
N VAL A 12 -2.75 -2.10 -10.80
CA VAL A 12 -3.71 -1.06 -11.18
C VAL A 12 -3.83 -0.94 -12.69
N SER A 13 -2.70 -0.92 -13.43
CA SER A 13 -2.76 -0.86 -14.89
C SER A 13 -3.44 -2.09 -15.50
N ALA A 14 -3.17 -3.29 -14.97
CA ALA A 14 -3.84 -4.51 -15.43
C ALA A 14 -5.34 -4.50 -15.17
N ASN A 15 -5.79 -3.95 -14.03
CA ASN A 15 -7.21 -3.77 -13.76
C ASN A 15 -7.86 -2.80 -14.74
N MET A 16 -7.17 -1.72 -15.11
CA MET A 16 -7.64 -0.76 -16.12
C MET A 16 -7.76 -1.41 -17.50
N ASP A 17 -6.77 -2.21 -17.91
CA ASP A 17 -6.78 -2.93 -19.18
C ASP A 17 -7.90 -3.98 -19.25
N GLN A 18 -8.28 -4.56 -18.11
CA GLN A 18 -9.41 -5.49 -17.99
C GLN A 18 -10.78 -4.79 -17.95
N GLY A 19 -10.81 -3.45 -18.02
CA GLY A 19 -12.04 -2.67 -18.02
C GLY A 19 -12.66 -2.46 -16.64
N ALA A 20 -11.89 -2.58 -15.56
CA ALA A 20 -12.37 -2.27 -14.22
C ALA A 20 -12.80 -0.79 -14.14
N THR A 21 -13.98 -0.54 -13.56
CA THR A 21 -14.56 0.81 -13.44
C THR A 21 -14.35 1.44 -12.07
N ASP A 22 -14.03 0.64 -11.05
CA ASP A 22 -13.74 1.11 -9.69
C ASP A 22 -12.34 0.69 -9.27
N PHE A 23 -11.38 1.60 -9.43
CA PHE A 23 -9.98 1.44 -9.04
C PHE A 23 -9.41 2.70 -8.38
N GLN A 24 -10.29 3.63 -8.00
CA GLN A 24 -9.91 4.96 -7.53
C GLN A 24 -9.15 4.92 -6.19
N ILE A 25 -9.51 3.98 -5.31
CA ILE A 25 -8.85 3.80 -4.01
C ILE A 25 -7.45 3.23 -4.24
N GLU A 26 -7.33 2.19 -5.05
CA GLU A 26 -6.09 1.52 -5.41
C GLU A 26 -5.12 2.48 -6.11
N ALA A 27 -5.62 3.30 -7.03
CA ALA A 27 -4.84 4.34 -7.69
C ALA A 27 -4.31 5.37 -6.68
N ALA A 28 -5.15 5.87 -5.77
CA ALA A 28 -4.73 6.81 -4.73
C ALA A 28 -3.69 6.19 -3.77
N ILE A 29 -3.88 4.94 -3.36
CA ILE A 29 -2.91 4.19 -2.54
C ILE A 29 -1.57 4.07 -3.27
N SER A 30 -1.59 3.67 -4.55
CA SER A 30 -0.36 3.51 -5.34
C SER A 30 0.44 4.81 -5.47
N LYS A 31 -0.26 5.95 -5.63
CA LYS A 31 0.34 7.30 -5.70
C LYS A 31 0.99 7.69 -4.38
N ILE A 32 0.26 7.55 -3.27
CA ILE A 32 0.78 7.86 -1.92
C ILE A 32 2.00 7.00 -1.64
N PHE A 33 1.85 5.67 -1.79
CA PHE A 33 2.89 4.71 -1.47
C PHE A 33 4.12 4.92 -2.35
N GLY A 34 3.94 5.03 -3.67
CA GLY A 34 5.05 5.17 -4.61
C GLY A 34 5.85 6.45 -4.41
N SER A 35 5.18 7.58 -4.18
CA SER A 35 5.86 8.87 -3.92
C SER A 35 6.66 8.88 -2.62
N GLU A 36 6.14 8.25 -1.55
CA GLU A 36 6.85 8.14 -0.28
C GLU A 36 7.94 7.08 -0.30
N ALA A 37 7.72 5.97 -1.01
CA ALA A 37 8.70 4.93 -1.22
C ALA A 37 9.91 5.46 -1.99
N ALA A 38 9.70 6.17 -3.11
CA ALA A 38 10.77 6.75 -3.89
C ALA A 38 11.57 7.77 -3.06
N TRP A 39 10.89 8.65 -2.32
CA TRP A 39 11.54 9.61 -1.41
C TRP A 39 12.46 8.90 -0.40
N LYS A 40 11.93 7.89 0.32
CA LYS A 40 12.69 7.14 1.32
C LYS A 40 13.89 6.41 0.72
N VAL A 41 13.69 5.74 -0.42
CA VAL A 41 14.77 4.98 -1.08
C VAL A 41 15.90 5.92 -1.53
N THR A 42 15.59 7.09 -2.08
CA THR A 42 16.62 8.05 -2.49
C THR A 42 17.31 8.71 -1.29
N ASP A 43 16.58 8.98 -0.21
CA ASP A 43 17.14 9.51 1.04
C ASP A 43 18.16 8.52 1.66
N GLU A 44 17.79 7.24 1.76
CA GLU A 44 18.69 6.17 2.22
C GLU A 44 19.89 5.98 1.27
N CYS A 45 19.71 6.17 -0.04
CA CYS A 45 20.82 6.11 -0.99
C CYS A 45 21.86 7.20 -0.72
N ILE A 46 21.43 8.43 -0.43
CA ILE A 46 22.34 9.50 -0.01
C ILE A 46 23.06 9.13 1.29
N GLN A 47 22.31 8.60 2.26
CA GLN A 47 22.88 8.19 3.56
C GLN A 47 23.96 7.11 3.39
N ILE A 48 23.73 6.11 2.54
CA ILE A 48 24.70 5.05 2.21
C ILE A 48 25.97 5.64 1.56
N MET A 49 25.82 6.65 0.70
CA MET A 49 26.95 7.31 0.03
C MET A 49 27.70 8.32 0.93
N GLY A 50 27.15 8.65 2.11
CA GLY A 50 27.71 9.64 3.03
C GLY A 50 27.86 11.00 2.36
N GLY A 51 28.99 11.69 2.61
CA GLY A 51 29.25 13.02 2.05
C GLY A 51 29.20 13.08 0.51
N MET A 52 29.52 11.97 -0.16
CA MET A 52 29.46 11.87 -1.62
C MET A 52 28.02 11.99 -2.14
N GLY A 53 27.03 11.45 -1.42
CA GLY A 53 25.62 11.53 -1.81
C GLY A 53 25.06 12.96 -1.82
N PHE A 54 25.68 13.86 -1.06
CA PHE A 54 25.35 15.29 -1.02
C PHE A 54 26.01 16.09 -2.15
N MET A 55 27.04 15.54 -2.80
CA MET A 55 27.74 16.22 -3.90
C MET A 55 26.89 16.19 -5.17
N LYS A 56 27.05 17.21 -6.02
CA LYS A 56 26.32 17.33 -7.29
C LYS A 56 26.74 16.28 -8.33
N GLU A 57 28.00 15.86 -8.30
CA GLU A 57 28.60 14.98 -9.32
C GLU A 57 27.88 13.63 -9.45
N PRO A 58 27.55 12.89 -8.37
CA PRO A 58 26.79 11.64 -8.49
C PRO A 58 25.31 11.83 -8.87
N GLY A 59 24.77 13.04 -8.70
CA GLY A 59 23.40 13.39 -9.12
C GLY A 59 22.26 12.80 -8.27
N VAL A 60 22.55 12.11 -7.16
CA VAL A 60 21.50 11.56 -6.26
C VAL A 60 20.73 12.67 -5.56
N GLU A 61 21.41 13.74 -5.14
CA GLU A 61 20.77 14.94 -4.59
C GLU A 61 19.75 15.56 -5.55
N ARG A 62 20.02 15.49 -6.87
CA ARG A 62 19.09 15.96 -7.90
C ARG A 62 17.81 15.15 -7.91
N VAL A 63 17.94 13.82 -7.90
CA VAL A 63 16.78 12.92 -7.85
C VAL A 63 15.96 13.17 -6.58
N LEU A 64 16.61 13.37 -5.42
CA LEU A 64 15.89 13.69 -4.18
C LEU A 64 15.09 14.98 -4.30
N ARG A 65 15.69 16.06 -4.86
CA ARG A 65 15.00 17.32 -5.10
C ARG A 65 13.81 17.15 -6.04
N ASP A 66 13.97 16.37 -7.12
CA ASP A 66 12.93 16.12 -8.10
C ASP A 66 11.75 15.33 -7.47
N LEU A 67 12.03 14.39 -6.57
CA LEU A 67 11.01 13.59 -5.90
C LEU A 67 10.12 14.38 -4.93
N ARG A 68 10.55 15.56 -4.45
CA ARG A 68 9.82 16.32 -3.44
C ARG A 68 8.41 16.70 -3.88
N VAL A 69 8.23 17.01 -5.17
CA VAL A 69 6.95 17.47 -5.72
C VAL A 69 5.92 16.35 -5.83
N PHE A 70 6.34 15.09 -5.95
CA PHE A 70 5.45 13.95 -6.15
C PHE A 70 4.52 13.67 -4.97
N ARG A 71 4.87 14.14 -3.77
CA ARG A 71 3.99 14.08 -2.58
C ARG A 71 2.95 15.22 -2.53
N ILE A 72 3.04 16.20 -3.42
CA ILE A 72 2.24 17.43 -3.42
C ILE A 72 1.28 17.47 -4.63
N PHE A 73 1.82 17.34 -5.84
CA PHE A 73 1.00 17.44 -7.05
C PHE A 73 0.15 16.18 -7.28
N GLU A 74 -0.77 16.21 -8.26
CA GLU A 74 -1.71 15.10 -8.53
C GLU A 74 -2.47 14.65 -7.26
N GLY A 75 -2.89 15.64 -6.46
CA GLY A 75 -3.45 15.47 -5.12
C GLY A 75 -2.36 15.32 -4.04
N THR A 76 -2.38 16.18 -3.02
CA THR A 76 -1.43 16.03 -1.90
C THR A 76 -1.65 14.70 -1.19
N ASN A 77 -0.58 14.06 -0.73
CA ASN A 77 -0.71 12.76 -0.06
C ASN A 77 -1.65 12.81 1.16
N ASP A 78 -1.73 13.95 1.86
CA ASP A 78 -2.64 14.17 2.98
C ASP A 78 -4.12 14.14 2.53
N ILE A 79 -4.45 14.83 1.44
CA ILE A 79 -5.81 14.83 0.88
C ILE A 79 -6.17 13.46 0.32
N LEU A 80 -5.24 12.79 -0.35
CA LEU A 80 -5.45 11.45 -0.87
C LEU A 80 -5.67 10.42 0.25
N ARG A 81 -4.99 10.55 1.39
CA ARG A 81 -5.27 9.73 2.57
C ARG A 81 -6.70 9.92 3.07
N LEU A 82 -7.16 11.17 3.19
CA LEU A 82 -8.54 11.45 3.57
C LEU A 82 -9.54 10.85 2.56
N PHE A 83 -9.23 10.95 1.26
CA PHE A 83 -10.03 10.33 0.21
C PHE A 83 -10.09 8.80 0.36
N VAL A 84 -8.96 8.11 0.51
CA VAL A 84 -8.90 6.64 0.69
C VAL A 84 -9.75 6.21 1.89
N ALA A 85 -9.60 6.87 3.04
CA ALA A 85 -10.34 6.51 4.24
C ALA A 85 -11.86 6.76 4.08
N LEU A 86 -12.26 7.89 3.51
CA LEU A 86 -13.67 8.24 3.34
C LEU A 86 -14.36 7.37 2.29
N GLN A 87 -13.72 7.15 1.14
CA GLN A 87 -14.26 6.33 0.07
C GLN A 87 -14.39 4.86 0.53
N GLY A 88 -13.38 4.33 1.22
CA GLY A 88 -13.43 2.99 1.82
C GLY A 88 -14.54 2.85 2.87
N CYS A 89 -14.74 3.88 3.71
CA CYS A 89 -15.84 3.92 4.68
C CYS A 89 -17.23 3.95 4.03
N MET A 90 -17.37 4.55 2.84
CA MET A 90 -18.62 4.55 2.09
C MET A 90 -18.90 3.19 1.45
N ALA A 91 -17.87 2.50 0.95
CA ALA A 91 -17.98 1.14 0.43
C ALA A 91 -18.50 0.16 1.52
N GLY A 92 -18.04 0.31 2.77
CA GLY A 92 -18.50 -0.48 3.90
C GLY A 92 -20.00 -0.32 4.23
N ARG A 93 -20.66 0.76 3.79
CA ARG A 93 -22.12 0.94 3.93
C ARG A 93 -22.92 0.12 2.91
N ALA A 94 -22.29 -0.34 1.83
CA ALA A 94 -22.95 -1.09 0.77
C ALA A 94 -23.16 -2.59 1.10
N GLY A 95 -22.81 -3.04 2.32
CA GLY A 95 -23.16 -4.39 2.80
C GLY A 95 -22.44 -5.54 2.10
N GLN A 96 -21.50 -5.28 1.19
CA GLN A 96 -20.67 -6.29 0.56
C GLN A 96 -19.51 -6.62 1.50
N ARG A 97 -19.72 -7.53 2.45
CA ARG A 97 -18.60 -8.32 2.97
C ARG A 97 -18.03 -9.07 1.77
N PRO A 98 -16.74 -8.96 1.44
CA PRO A 98 -16.15 -9.83 0.44
C PRO A 98 -16.36 -11.26 0.96
N GLU A 99 -17.11 -12.05 0.19
CA GLU A 99 -17.36 -13.45 0.47
C GLU A 99 -16.00 -14.13 0.62
N SER A 100 -15.83 -14.88 1.70
CA SER A 100 -14.57 -15.49 2.11
C SER A 100 -14.15 -16.57 1.12
N GLN A 101 -13.61 -16.17 -0.03
CA GLN A 101 -13.03 -17.07 -1.01
C GLN A 101 -11.60 -16.63 -1.39
N TRP A 102 -10.83 -16.20 -0.38
CA TRP A 102 -9.37 -16.17 -0.48
C TRP A 102 -8.82 -17.59 -0.25
N THR A 103 -9.13 -18.51 -1.16
CA THR A 103 -8.56 -19.87 -1.14
C THR A 103 -7.43 -19.97 -2.14
N CYS A 104 -6.30 -19.32 -1.83
CA CYS A 104 -5.03 -19.84 -2.31
C CYS A 104 -4.59 -20.93 -1.32
N PRO A 105 -4.13 -22.12 -1.76
CA PRO A 105 -3.45 -23.03 -0.84
C PRO A 105 -2.26 -22.28 -0.22
N PRO A 106 -2.03 -22.36 1.10
CA PRO A 106 -1.02 -21.56 1.79
C PRO A 106 0.38 -21.92 1.28
N ARG A 107 0.84 -21.19 0.26
CA ARG A 107 2.17 -21.32 -0.33
C ARG A 107 3.14 -20.31 0.32
N VAL A 108 2.58 -19.25 0.90
CA VAL A 108 3.29 -18.18 1.61
C VAL A 108 2.74 -18.10 3.04
N GLU A 109 3.60 -18.21 4.05
CA GLU A 109 3.23 -18.18 5.49
C GLU A 109 2.50 -16.87 5.87
N SER A 110 2.80 -15.79 5.15
CA SER A 110 2.25 -14.47 5.39
C SER A 110 0.79 -14.28 4.95
N GLU A 111 0.19 -15.22 4.21
CA GLU A 111 -1.23 -15.13 3.81
C GLU A 111 -2.16 -15.02 5.03
N ARG A 112 -1.89 -15.84 6.07
CA ARG A 112 -2.67 -15.81 7.32
C ARG A 112 -2.58 -14.45 8.02
N ARG A 113 -1.43 -13.76 7.92
CA ARG A 113 -1.22 -12.45 8.54
C ARG A 113 -2.05 -11.37 7.86
N ALA A 114 -2.14 -11.40 6.54
CA ALA A 114 -2.97 -10.45 5.78
C ALA A 114 -4.45 -10.59 6.14
N VAL A 115 -4.94 -11.84 6.27
CA VAL A 115 -6.34 -12.10 6.69
C VAL A 115 -6.59 -11.55 8.11
N GLN A 116 -5.69 -11.83 9.06
CA GLN A 116 -5.82 -11.32 10.44
C GLN A 116 -5.78 -9.79 10.50
N ALA A 117 -4.90 -9.16 9.72
CA ALA A 117 -4.81 -7.69 9.65
C ALA A 117 -6.08 -7.08 9.05
N LEU A 118 -6.66 -7.73 8.03
CA LEU A 118 -7.91 -7.30 7.41
C LEU A 118 -9.08 -7.38 8.41
N GLU A 119 -9.20 -8.46 9.17
CA GLU A 119 -10.23 -8.63 10.21
C GLU A 119 -10.13 -7.55 11.30
N GLN A 120 -8.91 -7.27 11.78
CA GLN A 120 -8.65 -6.22 12.77
C GLN A 120 -9.03 -4.84 12.23
N PHE A 121 -8.58 -4.52 11.02
CA PHE A 121 -8.88 -3.26 10.36
C PHE A 121 -10.39 -3.06 10.16
N ALA A 122 -11.08 -4.08 9.64
CA ALA A 122 -12.52 -4.03 9.43
C ALA A 122 -13.29 -3.80 10.74
N THR A 123 -12.89 -4.47 11.82
CA THR A 123 -13.49 -4.30 13.16
C THR A 123 -13.34 -2.86 13.66
N VAL A 124 -12.17 -2.25 13.47
CA VAL A 124 -11.93 -0.85 13.85
C VAL A 124 -12.76 0.10 12.99
N VAL A 125 -12.77 -0.09 11.67
CA VAL A 125 -13.55 0.75 10.75
C VAL A 125 -15.03 0.72 11.12
N GLU A 126 -15.61 -0.46 11.36
CA GLU A 126 -17.01 -0.62 11.76
C GLU A 126 -17.31 0.10 13.09
N ALA A 127 -16.49 -0.13 14.13
CA ALA A 127 -16.67 0.51 15.43
C ALA A 127 -16.61 2.04 15.35
N LYS A 128 -15.71 2.58 14.51
CA LYS A 128 -15.58 4.03 14.32
C LYS A 128 -16.70 4.63 13.49
N LEU A 129 -17.19 3.91 12.48
CA LEU A 129 -18.36 4.33 11.70
C LEU A 129 -19.63 4.40 12.55
N ILE A 130 -19.83 3.43 13.44
CA ILE A 130 -20.95 3.44 14.39
C ILE A 130 -20.84 4.64 15.34
N LYS A 131 -19.65 4.89 15.89
CA LYS A 131 -19.41 5.97 16.86
C LYS A 131 -19.60 7.36 16.25
N HIS A 132 -18.97 7.64 15.11
CA HIS A 132 -18.90 9.00 14.54
C HIS A 132 -19.94 9.26 13.44
N LYS A 133 -20.61 8.23 12.90
CA LYS A 133 -21.66 8.34 11.86
C LYS A 133 -21.19 9.22 10.68
N LYS A 134 -21.97 10.25 10.32
CA LYS A 134 -21.62 11.23 9.29
C LYS A 134 -20.54 12.22 9.73
N GLY A 135 -20.32 12.37 11.04
CA GLY A 135 -19.30 13.26 11.61
C GLY A 135 -17.87 12.76 11.44
N ILE A 136 -17.66 11.51 10.99
CA ILE A 136 -16.33 10.93 10.75
C ILE A 136 -15.49 11.74 9.75
N VAL A 137 -16.14 12.52 8.87
CA VAL A 137 -15.49 13.42 7.91
C VAL A 137 -14.60 14.47 8.58
N ASN A 138 -14.94 14.88 9.80
CA ASN A 138 -14.17 15.87 10.56
C ASN A 138 -13.06 15.24 11.41
N GLU A 139 -13.01 13.91 11.54
CA GLU A 139 -12.04 13.19 12.36
C GLU A 139 -10.75 12.92 11.57
N GLN A 140 -10.09 13.97 11.07
CA GLN A 140 -8.95 13.84 10.15
C GLN A 140 -7.80 13.01 10.71
N PHE A 141 -7.50 13.14 12.01
CA PHE A 141 -6.49 12.33 12.69
C PHE A 141 -6.81 10.83 12.65
N LEU A 142 -8.08 10.48 12.75
CA LEU A 142 -8.52 9.09 12.64
C LEU A 142 -8.46 8.62 11.18
N LEU A 143 -8.97 9.42 10.26
CA LEU A 143 -8.99 9.12 8.83
C LEU A 143 -7.57 8.89 8.29
N GLN A 144 -6.60 9.70 8.70
CA GLN A 144 -5.20 9.50 8.31
C GLN A 144 -4.68 8.12 8.74
N ARG A 145 -4.93 7.71 9.99
CA ARG A 145 -4.51 6.39 10.51
C ARG A 145 -5.23 5.24 9.81
N LEU A 146 -6.52 5.40 9.51
CA LEU A 146 -7.27 4.42 8.73
C LEU A 146 -6.72 4.29 7.30
N ALA A 147 -6.35 5.40 6.67
CA ALA A 147 -5.74 5.39 5.36
C ALA A 147 -4.38 4.69 5.38
N ASP A 148 -3.53 4.97 6.38
CA ASP A 148 -2.23 4.30 6.52
C ASP A 148 -2.39 2.78 6.69
N GLY A 149 -3.38 2.33 7.48
CA GLY A 149 -3.73 0.91 7.58
C GLY A 149 -4.24 0.30 6.28
N ALA A 150 -5.08 1.03 5.52
CA ALA A 150 -5.56 0.59 4.21
C ALA A 150 -4.44 0.48 3.18
N ILE A 151 -3.47 1.41 3.19
CA ILE A 151 -2.28 1.38 2.35
C ILE A 151 -1.45 0.13 2.63
N ASP A 152 -1.18 -0.18 3.91
CA ASP A 152 -0.42 -1.36 4.29
C ASP A 152 -1.16 -2.66 3.93
N LEU A 153 -2.49 -2.72 4.11
CA LEU A 153 -3.29 -3.88 3.70
C LEU A 153 -3.23 -4.11 2.20
N TYR A 154 -3.43 -3.06 1.40
CA TYR A 154 -3.35 -3.16 -0.06
C TYR A 154 -1.94 -3.57 -0.50
N ALA A 155 -0.91 -3.02 0.14
CA ALA A 155 0.48 -3.41 -0.11
C ALA A 155 0.72 -4.90 0.15
N MET A 156 0.21 -5.45 1.26
CA MET A 156 0.33 -6.87 1.59
C MET A 156 -0.33 -7.77 0.54
N VAL A 157 -1.58 -7.51 0.17
CA VAL A 157 -2.29 -8.37 -0.80
C VAL A 157 -1.68 -8.32 -2.20
N VAL A 158 -1.17 -7.15 -2.61
CA VAL A 158 -0.50 -6.98 -3.91
C VAL A 158 0.77 -7.82 -3.99
N VAL A 159 1.63 -7.78 -2.97
CA VAL A 159 2.88 -8.58 -2.98
C VAL A 159 2.62 -10.06 -2.78
N LEU A 160 1.62 -10.43 -1.98
CA LEU A 160 1.18 -11.82 -1.85
C LEU A 160 0.71 -12.37 -3.19
N SER A 161 -0.15 -11.63 -3.90
CA SER A 161 -0.64 -12.03 -5.23
C SER A 161 0.52 -12.25 -6.21
N ARG A 162 1.47 -11.31 -6.28
CA ARG A 162 2.63 -11.41 -7.18
C ARG A 162 3.54 -12.59 -6.82
N ALA A 163 3.92 -12.73 -5.54
CA ALA A 163 4.80 -13.80 -5.09
C ALA A 163 4.16 -15.18 -5.25
N SER A 164 2.86 -15.32 -4.93
CA SER A 164 2.13 -16.57 -5.11
C SER A 164 2.00 -16.96 -6.57
N ARG A 165 1.79 -16.01 -7.49
CA ARG A 165 1.85 -16.27 -8.94
C ARG A 165 3.25 -16.70 -9.37
N SER A 166 4.28 -15.98 -8.92
CA SER A 166 5.68 -16.28 -9.27
C SER A 166 6.10 -17.70 -8.83
N LEU A 167 5.67 -18.12 -7.63
CA LEU A 167 5.86 -19.48 -7.11
C LEU A 167 5.07 -20.54 -7.87
N SER A 168 3.86 -20.21 -8.36
CA SER A 168 3.00 -21.15 -9.09
C SER A 168 3.53 -21.40 -10.50
N GLU A 169 4.08 -20.37 -11.14
CA GLU A 169 4.67 -20.44 -12.48
C GLU A 169 6.12 -20.95 -12.46
N GLY A 170 6.75 -21.05 -11.27
CA GLY A 170 8.10 -21.57 -11.13
C GLY A 170 9.19 -20.62 -11.65
N HIS A 171 8.98 -19.30 -11.53
CA HIS A 171 9.96 -18.32 -12.00
C HIS A 171 11.29 -18.42 -11.26
N PRO A 172 12.43 -18.07 -11.92
CA PRO A 172 13.74 -18.10 -11.28
C PRO A 172 13.85 -17.23 -10.03
N THR A 173 13.11 -16.12 -9.98
CA THR A 173 13.10 -15.17 -8.85
C THR A 173 12.09 -15.51 -7.76
N ALA A 174 11.29 -16.57 -7.91
CA ALA A 174 10.14 -16.83 -7.05
C ALA A 174 10.50 -16.96 -5.56
N GLN A 175 11.65 -17.57 -5.23
CA GLN A 175 12.11 -17.67 -3.83
C GLN A 175 12.54 -16.32 -3.26
N HIS A 176 13.14 -15.45 -4.08
CA HIS A 176 13.49 -14.09 -3.65
C HIS A 176 12.24 -13.25 -3.45
N GLU A 177 11.26 -13.35 -4.35
CA GLU A 177 9.96 -12.67 -4.22
C GLU A 177 9.19 -13.13 -2.98
N LYS A 178 9.23 -14.42 -2.66
CA LYS A 178 8.69 -14.96 -1.40
C LYS A 178 9.34 -14.29 -0.19
N MET A 179 10.67 -14.21 -0.15
CA MET A 179 11.40 -13.56 0.94
C MET A 179 10.98 -12.09 1.09
N LEU A 180 10.94 -11.33 -0.01
CA LEU A 180 10.52 -9.93 -0.01
C LEU A 180 9.09 -9.76 0.51
N CYS A 181 8.17 -10.63 0.07
CA CYS A 181 6.79 -10.64 0.51
C CYS A 181 6.67 -10.95 2.01
N ASP A 182 7.34 -11.99 2.49
CA ASP A 182 7.28 -12.40 3.89
C ASP A 182 7.84 -11.31 4.81
N THR A 183 8.99 -10.74 4.49
CA THR A 183 9.58 -9.63 5.26
C THR A 183 8.65 -8.42 5.30
N TRP A 184 8.07 -8.03 4.17
CA TRP A 184 7.12 -6.91 4.11
C TRP A 184 5.88 -7.17 4.98
N CYS A 185 5.27 -8.33 4.84
CA CYS A 185 4.04 -8.68 5.55
C CYS A 185 4.24 -8.82 7.07
N ILE A 186 5.43 -9.21 7.54
CA ILE A 186 5.75 -9.23 8.96
C ILE A 186 5.65 -7.81 9.55
N GLU A 187 6.30 -6.84 8.92
CA GLU A 187 6.33 -5.46 9.40
C GLU A 187 4.99 -4.73 9.19
N ALA A 188 4.36 -4.92 8.02
CA ALA A 188 3.06 -4.31 7.72
C ALA A 188 1.97 -4.79 8.68
N ALA A 189 1.91 -6.10 8.98
CA ALA A 189 0.98 -6.62 9.97
C ALA A 189 1.23 -6.04 11.38
N ALA A 190 2.48 -5.76 11.73
CA ALA A 190 2.82 -5.12 13.01
C ALA A 190 2.43 -3.63 13.06
N ARG A 191 2.38 -2.93 11.92
CA ARG A 191 1.90 -1.55 11.84
C ARG A 191 0.36 -1.44 11.90
N ILE A 192 -0.33 -2.46 11.41
CA ILE A 192 -1.81 -2.51 11.41
C ILE A 192 -2.38 -2.92 12.78
N ARG A 193 -1.68 -3.80 13.50
CA ARG A 193 -2.05 -4.28 14.84
C ARG A 193 -2.00 -3.16 15.88
#